data_AF-A0A6M0IFG4-F1
#
_entry.id   AF-A0A6M0IFG4-F1
#
_cell.length_a   1.000
_cell.length_b   1.000
_cell.length_c   1.000
_cell.angle_alpha   90.00
_cell.angle_beta   90.00
_cell.angle_gamma   90.00
#
_symmetry.space_group_name_H-M   'P 1'
#
loop_
_entity.id
_entity.type
_entity.pdbx_description
1 polymer ?
#
loop_
_entity_poly.entity_id
_entity_poly.type
_entity_poly.pdbx_seq_one_letter_code
_entity_poly.pdbx_strand_id
1 'polypeptide(L)'
;MKTVSYEALQAEHAWMIVSDQLQQRNNVLAKGISHMERSPTELPMASRLMMLRYHLKMSLRTLTHEARQQARTIEDTKRLHQQWLHVHQLFFLLRQIDAELNRASHENNTLRSWMDTLEGRVYRSALVHLN
;
A
#
# COMPACT_ATOMS: atom_id res chain seq x y z
N MET A 1 33.10 4.56 -11.92
CA MET A 1 31.68 4.15 -11.98
C MET A 1 31.37 3.37 -10.71
N LYS A 2 30.34 3.76 -9.92
CA LYS A 2 29.89 2.92 -8.80
C LYS A 2 29.21 1.69 -9.39
N THR A 3 29.77 0.50 -9.15
CA THR A 3 29.17 -0.78 -9.56
C THR A 3 27.97 -1.06 -8.65
N VAL A 4 26.76 -0.96 -9.21
CA VAL A 4 25.53 -1.38 -8.52
C VAL A 4 25.50 -2.90 -8.54
N SER A 5 25.35 -3.55 -7.38
CA SER A 5 25.21 -5.01 -7.33
C SER A 5 23.84 -5.44 -7.84
N TYR A 6 23.77 -6.66 -8.39
CA TYR A 6 22.50 -7.24 -8.83
C TYR A 6 21.46 -7.29 -7.70
N GLU A 7 21.89 -7.60 -6.47
CA GLU A 7 21.02 -7.63 -5.29
C GLU A 7 20.47 -6.24 -4.92
N ALA A 8 21.25 -5.17 -5.14
CA ALA A 8 20.76 -3.81 -4.93
C ALA A 8 19.67 -3.43 -5.94
N LEU A 9 19.81 -3.85 -7.21
CA LEU A 9 18.75 -3.68 -8.22
C LEU A 9 17.49 -4.46 -7.85
N GLN A 10 17.62 -5.67 -7.32
CA GLN A 10 16.47 -6.46 -6.86
C GLN A 10 15.75 -5.76 -5.69
N ALA A 11 16.49 -5.22 -4.72
CA ALA A 11 15.91 -4.50 -3.59
C ALA A 11 15.17 -3.23 -4.06
N GLU A 12 15.72 -2.49 -5.04
CA GLU A 12 15.07 -1.33 -5.64
C GLU A 12 13.79 -1.70 -6.41
N HIS A 13 13.82 -2.78 -7.19
CA HIS A 13 12.64 -3.29 -7.87
C HIS A 13 11.55 -3.74 -6.88
N ALA A 14 11.93 -4.43 -5.80
CA ALA A 14 11.00 -4.84 -4.75
C ALA A 14 10.39 -3.63 -4.03
N TRP A 15 11.19 -2.60 -3.73
CA TRP A 15 10.68 -1.32 -3.20
C TRP A 15 9.59 -0.77 -4.11
N MET A 16 9.90 -0.63 -5.41
CA MET A 16 8.98 -0.04 -6.40
C MET A 16 7.63 -0.78 -6.41
N ILE A 17 7.65 -2.11 -6.49
CA ILE A 17 6.44 -2.93 -6.51
C ILE A 17 5.62 -2.73 -5.23
N VAL A 18 6.24 -2.86 -4.05
CA VAL A 18 5.52 -2.77 -2.78
C VAL A 18 4.95 -1.37 -2.56
N SER A 19 5.69 -0.33 -2.98
CA SER A 19 5.23 1.06 -2.91
C SER A 19 4.02 1.32 -3.82
N ASP A 20 4.02 0.76 -5.03
CA ASP A 20 2.86 0.86 -5.92
C ASP A 20 1.64 0.17 -5.32
N GLN A 21 1.80 -1.03 -4.75
CA GLN A 21 0.71 -1.74 -4.07
C GLN A 21 0.15 -0.94 -2.88
N LEU A 22 1.01 -0.34 -2.05
CA LEU A 22 0.58 0.54 -0.96
C LEU A 22 -0.19 1.76 -1.47
N GLN A 23 0.25 2.35 -2.59
CA GLN A 23 -0.45 3.47 -3.22
C GLN A 23 -1.81 3.05 -3.77
N GLN A 24 -1.90 1.87 -4.40
CA GLN A 24 -3.17 1.29 -4.82
C GLN A 24 -4.12 1.10 -3.63
N ARG A 25 -3.65 0.61 -2.47
CA ARG A 25 -4.48 0.49 -1.27
C ARG A 25 -4.92 1.83 -0.71
N ASN A 26 -4.05 2.84 -0.70
CA ASN A 26 -4.45 4.20 -0.34
C ASN A 26 -5.57 4.74 -1.27
N ASN A 27 -5.51 4.43 -2.56
CA ASN A 27 -6.56 4.81 -3.51
C ASN A 27 -7.88 4.05 -3.27
N VAL A 28 -7.81 2.75 -2.98
CA VAL A 28 -9.00 1.95 -2.61
C VAL A 28 -9.64 2.51 -1.35
N LEU A 29 -8.85 2.78 -0.30
CA LEU A 29 -9.34 3.38 0.94
C LEU A 29 -10.00 4.75 0.68
N ALA A 30 -9.36 5.62 -0.11
CA ALA A 30 -9.92 6.92 -0.46
C ALA A 30 -11.29 6.81 -1.15
N LYS A 31 -11.39 5.94 -2.17
CA LYS A 31 -12.66 5.72 -2.89
C LYS A 31 -13.71 5.05 -2.02
N GLY A 32 -13.30 4.13 -1.15
CA GLY A 32 -14.18 3.44 -0.21
C GLY A 32 -14.79 4.41 0.78
N ILE A 33 -13.98 5.29 1.40
CA ILE A 33 -14.47 6.37 2.27
C ILE A 33 -15.53 7.21 1.55
N SER A 34 -15.22 7.73 0.37
CA SER A 34 -16.17 8.54 -0.41
C SER A 34 -17.42 7.78 -0.87
N HIS A 35 -17.36 6.45 -0.98
CA HIS A 35 -18.53 5.63 -1.24
C HIS A 35 -19.41 5.50 0.01
N MET A 36 -18.80 5.21 1.16
CA MET A 36 -19.49 5.04 2.43
C MET A 36 -20.11 6.34 2.94
N GLU A 37 -19.45 7.48 2.76
CA GLU A 37 -19.94 8.81 3.20
C GLU A 37 -21.27 9.23 2.56
N ARG A 38 -21.72 8.54 1.49
CA ARG A 38 -22.99 8.82 0.82
C ARG A 38 -24.21 8.41 1.65
N SER A 39 -24.04 7.53 2.63
CA SER A 39 -25.15 7.08 3.49
C SER A 39 -24.83 7.36 4.97
N PRO A 40 -25.74 8.01 5.72
CA PRO A 40 -25.56 8.25 7.15
C PRO A 40 -25.34 6.97 7.96
N THR A 41 -25.97 5.85 7.57
CA THR A 41 -25.83 4.55 8.25
C THR A 41 -24.42 3.95 8.12
N GLU A 42 -23.65 4.43 7.15
CA GLU A 42 -22.34 3.90 6.79
C GLU A 42 -21.18 4.78 7.30
N LEU A 43 -21.48 5.93 7.92
CA LEU A 43 -20.50 6.85 8.49
C LEU A 43 -19.53 6.20 9.49
N PRO A 44 -19.95 5.24 10.36
CA PRO A 44 -19.01 4.55 11.23
C PRO A 44 -17.95 3.78 10.44
N MET A 45 -18.33 3.11 9.35
CA MET A 45 -17.38 2.40 8.49
C MET A 45 -16.49 3.38 7.71
N ALA A 46 -17.05 4.47 7.19
CA ALA A 46 -16.27 5.53 6.54
C ALA A 46 -15.17 6.08 7.47
N SER A 47 -15.51 6.34 8.73
CA SER A 47 -14.58 6.83 9.75
C SER A 47 -13.47 5.82 10.05
N ARG A 48 -13.81 4.52 10.13
CA ARG A 48 -12.81 3.46 10.30
C ARG A 48 -11.83 3.40 9.12
N LEU A 49 -12.33 3.45 7.89
CA LEU A 49 -11.48 3.46 6.69
C LEU A 49 -10.60 4.72 6.64
N MET A 50 -11.11 5.86 7.12
CA MET A 50 -10.34 7.10 7.22
C MET A 50 -9.19 7.00 8.21
N MET A 51 -9.41 6.39 9.39
CA MET A 51 -8.33 6.08 10.34
C MET A 51 -7.29 5.14 9.72
N LEU A 52 -7.73 4.06 9.07
CA LEU A 52 -6.83 3.12 8.38
C LEU A 52 -5.98 3.81 7.31
N ARG A 53 -6.60 4.67 6.49
CA ARG A 53 -5.91 5.48 5.48
C ARG A 53 -4.92 6.45 6.09
N TYR A 54 -5.27 7.08 7.20
CA TYR A 54 -4.37 7.96 7.93
C TYR A 54 -3.13 7.20 8.41
N HIS A 55 -3.32 6.04 9.05
CA HIS A 55 -2.21 5.18 9.49
C HIS A 55 -1.30 4.76 8.33
N LEU A 56 -1.88 4.32 7.21
CA LEU A 56 -1.10 4.01 6.00
C LEU A 56 -0.22 5.20 5.57
N LYS A 57 -0.81 6.39 5.40
CA LYS A 57 -0.08 7.57 4.96
C LYS A 57 1.03 7.98 5.93
N MET A 58 0.77 7.91 7.23
CA MET A 58 1.73 8.28 8.26
C MET A 58 2.89 7.27 8.33
N SER A 59 2.59 5.97 8.38
CA SER A 59 3.61 4.92 8.39
C SER A 59 4.47 4.97 7.13
N LEU A 60 3.87 5.15 5.95
CA LEU A 60 4.63 5.27 4.70
C LEU A 60 5.56 6.49 4.70
N ARG A 61 5.08 7.64 5.20
CA ARG A 61 5.89 8.85 5.33
C ARG A 61 7.07 8.62 6.28
N THR A 62 6.84 8.01 7.44
CA THR A 62 7.88 7.71 8.43
C THR A 62 8.93 6.77 7.84
N LEU A 63 8.51 5.64 7.29
CA LEU A 63 9.41 4.65 6.68
C LEU A 63 10.23 5.26 5.54
N THR A 64 9.59 6.06 4.66
CA THR A 64 10.31 6.75 3.56
C THR A 64 11.34 7.75 4.09
N HIS A 65 11.02 8.44 5.20
CA HIS A 65 11.94 9.37 5.81
C HIS A 65 13.16 8.67 6.42
N GLU A 66 12.93 7.58 7.16
CA GLU A 66 13.98 6.74 7.75
C GLU A 66 14.92 6.18 6.68
N ALA A 67 14.38 5.63 5.59
CA ALA A 67 15.18 5.09 4.49
C ALA A 67 16.07 6.17 3.84
N ARG A 68 15.56 7.40 3.69
CA ARG A 68 16.32 8.53 3.13
C ARG A 68 17.42 9.03 4.07
N GLN A 69 17.18 9.01 5.38
CA GLN A 69 18.19 9.39 6.37
C GLN A 69 19.33 8.37 6.41
N GLN A 70 19.00 7.07 6.44
CA GLN A 70 19.97 5.98 6.51
C GLN A 70 20.85 5.87 5.25
N ALA A 71 20.32 6.22 4.07
CA ALA A 71 21.10 6.23 2.84
C ALA A 71 22.29 7.23 2.84
N ARG A 72 22.32 8.19 3.77
CA ARG A 72 23.35 9.23 3.85
C ARG A 72 24.52 8.88 4.79
N THR A 73 24.36 7.91 5.68
CA THR A 73 25.26 7.71 6.84
C THR A 73 25.99 6.36 6.85
N ILE A 74 25.73 5.46 5.90
CA ILE A 74 26.10 4.05 6.01
C ILE A 74 27.13 3.63 4.95
N GLU A 75 28.15 2.86 5.37
CA GLU A 75 29.12 2.17 4.50
C GLU A 75 28.45 1.12 3.58
N ASP A 76 28.98 0.92 2.38
CA ASP A 76 28.31 0.20 1.29
C ASP A 76 27.83 -1.23 1.62
N THR A 77 28.48 -1.98 2.52
CA THR A 77 28.06 -3.35 2.91
C THR A 77 26.82 -3.38 3.79
N LYS A 78 26.62 -2.38 4.66
CA LYS A 78 25.42 -2.26 5.50
C LYS A 78 24.22 -1.70 4.71
N ARG A 79 24.47 -1.08 3.56
CA ARG A 79 23.45 -0.44 2.74
C ARG A 79 22.44 -1.42 2.15
N LEU A 80 22.90 -2.54 1.60
CA LEU A 80 22.01 -3.55 1.01
C LEU A 80 21.07 -4.17 2.05
N HIS A 81 21.61 -4.50 3.23
CA HIS A 81 20.79 -5.03 4.33
C HIS A 81 19.69 -4.04 4.73
N GLN A 82 20.00 -2.74 4.82
CA GLN A 82 19.02 -1.71 5.14
C GLN A 82 17.97 -1.52 4.03
N GLN A 83 18.37 -1.61 2.75
CA GLN A 83 17.43 -1.59 1.63
C GLN A 83 16.41 -2.72 1.76
N TRP A 84 16.89 -3.95 2.03
CA TRP A 84 16.00 -5.08 2.25
C TRP A 84 15.13 -4.91 3.49
N LEU A 85 15.68 -4.45 4.61
CA LEU A 85 14.89 -4.19 5.82
C LEU A 85 13.73 -3.23 5.52
N HIS A 86 14.00 -2.15 4.79
CA HIS A 86 12.98 -1.19 4.40
C HIS A 86 11.89 -1.82 3.52
N VAL A 87 12.27 -2.63 2.52
CA VAL A 87 11.31 -3.38 1.69
C VAL A 87 10.42 -4.28 2.56
N HIS A 88 10.99 -4.98 3.54
CA HIS A 88 10.21 -5.83 4.45
C HIS A 88 9.26 -5.02 5.33
N GLN A 89 9.66 -3.84 5.82
CA GLN A 89 8.78 -2.95 6.59
C GLN A 89 7.60 -2.46 5.75
N LEU A 90 7.84 -2.05 4.49
CA LEU A 90 6.79 -1.66 3.55
C LEU A 90 5.85 -2.83 3.26
N PHE A 91 6.40 -4.03 3.06
CA PHE A 91 5.60 -5.23 2.78
C PHE A 91 4.75 -5.64 3.99
N PHE A 92 5.29 -5.53 5.20
CA PHE A 92 4.55 -5.79 6.42
C PHE A 92 3.39 -4.79 6.58
N LEU A 93 3.63 -3.50 6.35
CA LEU A 93 2.59 -2.48 6.34
C LEU A 93 1.49 -2.84 5.33
N LEU A 94 1.85 -3.24 4.12
CA LEU A 94 0.88 -3.65 3.10
C LEU A 94 -0.01 -4.78 3.60
N ARG A 95 0.58 -5.84 4.18
CA ARG A 95 -0.17 -6.97 4.73
C ARG A 95 -1.10 -6.55 5.87
N GLN A 96 -0.70 -5.62 6.71
CA GLN A 96 -1.55 -5.09 7.78
C GLN A 96 -2.75 -4.32 7.21
N ILE A 97 -2.53 -3.48 6.20
CA ILE A 97 -3.62 -2.76 5.52
C ILE A 97 -4.57 -3.73 4.85
N ASP A 98 -4.05 -4.75 4.16
CA ASP A 98 -4.88 -5.76 3.49
C ASP A 98 -5.70 -6.57 4.50
N ALA A 99 -5.11 -6.95 5.65
CA ALA A 99 -5.83 -7.65 6.70
C ALA A 99 -6.97 -6.82 7.30
N GLU A 100 -6.72 -5.55 7.61
CA GLU A 100 -7.75 -4.66 8.17
C GLU A 100 -8.82 -4.28 7.15
N LEU A 101 -8.46 -4.08 5.89
CA LEU A 101 -9.42 -3.84 4.81
C LEU A 101 -10.30 -5.07 4.57
N ASN A 102 -9.71 -6.27 4.56
CA ASN A 102 -10.46 -7.52 4.47
C ASN A 102 -11.40 -7.68 5.65
N ARG A 103 -10.95 -7.40 6.88
CA ARG A 103 -11.82 -7.43 8.06
C ARG A 103 -12.97 -6.43 7.94
N ALA A 104 -12.70 -5.19 7.55
CA ALA A 104 -13.72 -4.16 7.35
C ALA A 104 -14.77 -4.59 6.29
N SER A 105 -14.33 -5.16 5.17
CA SER A 105 -15.24 -5.72 4.17
C SER A 105 -16.05 -6.91 4.70
N HIS A 106 -15.48 -7.72 5.60
CA HIS A 106 -16.19 -8.84 6.19
C HIS A 106 -17.32 -8.39 7.12
N GLU A 107 -17.14 -7.27 7.79
CA GLU A 107 -18.08 -6.73 8.76
C GLU A 107 -19.15 -5.82 8.13
N ASN A 108 -18.96 -5.38 6.88
CA ASN A 108 -19.87 -4.44 6.22
C ASN A 108 -20.20 -4.87 4.78
N ASN A 109 -21.46 -5.25 4.57
CA ASN A 109 -21.95 -5.77 3.29
C ASN A 109 -21.91 -4.73 2.16
N THR A 110 -22.20 -3.47 2.47
CA THR A 110 -22.16 -2.36 1.50
C THR A 110 -20.74 -2.17 0.97
N LEU A 111 -19.74 -2.13 1.87
CA LEU A 111 -18.33 -2.05 1.52
C LEU A 111 -17.87 -3.28 0.73
N ARG A 112 -18.24 -4.48 1.16
CA ARG A 112 -17.93 -5.73 0.46
C ARG A 112 -18.42 -5.71 -0.98
N SER A 113 -19.72 -5.46 -1.17
CA SER A 113 -20.35 -5.40 -2.48
C SER A 113 -19.68 -4.36 -3.38
N TRP A 114 -19.31 -3.20 -2.83
CA TRP A 114 -18.58 -2.18 -3.57
C TRP A 114 -17.17 -2.64 -3.99
N MET A 115 -16.42 -3.29 -3.09
CA MET A 115 -15.09 -3.84 -3.39
C MET A 115 -15.13 -4.87 -4.52
N ASP A 116 -16.13 -5.75 -4.53
CA ASP A 116 -16.32 -6.74 -5.61
C ASP A 116 -16.50 -6.06 -6.98
N THR A 117 -17.12 -4.87 -7.03
CA THR A 117 -17.25 -4.09 -8.28
C THR A 117 -15.93 -3.47 -8.78
N LEU A 118 -14.93 -3.33 -7.90
CA LEU A 118 -13.61 -2.83 -8.27
C LEU A 118 -12.76 -3.94 -8.91
N GLU A 119 -12.79 -5.14 -8.33
CA GLU A 119 -12.08 -6.30 -8.89
C GLU A 119 -12.59 -6.63 -10.30
N GLY A 120 -13.91 -6.58 -10.50
CA GLY A 120 -14.51 -6.72 -11.83
C GLY A 120 -14.11 -5.63 -12.83
N ARG A 121 -13.79 -4.41 -12.38
CA ARG A 121 -13.33 -3.31 -13.23
C ARG A 121 -11.86 -3.44 -13.63
N VAL A 122 -11.00 -3.90 -12.73
CA VAL A 122 -9.58 -4.17 -13.04
C VAL A 122 -9.47 -5.28 -14.08
N TYR A 123 -10.25 -6.36 -13.93
CA TYR A 123 -10.28 -7.47 -14.89
C TYR A 123 -10.73 -7.03 -16.29
N ARG A 124 -11.78 -6.20 -16.39
CA ARG A 124 -12.25 -5.65 -17.67
C ARG A 124 -11.24 -4.69 -18.32
N SER A 125 -10.55 -3.86 -17.54
CA SER A 125 -9.54 -2.94 -18.08
C SER A 125 -8.32 -3.68 -18.65
N ALA A 126 -7.89 -4.78 -18.03
CA ALA A 126 -6.76 -5.57 -18.52
C ALA A 126 -7.08 -6.30 -19.85
N LEU A 127 -8.31 -6.78 -20.01
CA LEU A 127 -8.76 -7.43 -21.25
C LEU A 127 -8.84 -6.47 -22.45
N VAL A 128 -9.10 -5.18 -22.23
CA VAL A 128 -9.12 -4.18 -23.31
C VAL A 128 -7.72 -3.89 -23.87
N HIS A 129 -6.66 -4.16 -23.11
CA HIS A 129 -5.28 -4.01 -23.58
C HIS A 129 -4.71 -5.26 -24.28
N LEU A 130 -5.51 -6.32 -24.44
CA LEU A 130 -5.12 -7.60 -25.06
C LEU A 130 -5.73 -7.84 -26.44
N ASN A 131 -6.45 -6.86 -27.01
CA ASN A 131 -7.02 -6.91 -28.36
C ASN A 131 -6.44 -5.81 -29.24
#